data_AF-A0A3D2S868-F1
#
_entry.id   AF-A0A3D2S868-F1
#
_cell.length_a   1.000
_cell.length_b   1.000
_cell.length_c   1.000
_cell.angle_alpha   90.00
_cell.angle_beta   90.00
_cell.angle_gamma   90.00
#
_symmetry.space_group_name_H-M   'P 1'
#
loop_
_entity.id
_entity.type
_entity.pdbx_description
1 polymer ?
#
loop_
_entity_poly.entity_id
_entity_poly.type
_entity_poly.pdbx_seq_one_letter_code
_entity_poly.pdbx_strand_id
1 'polypeptide(L)'
;YPQYFKNNPDLQSTFLQLSGIIQREQMQTVGLALSGDAWEYPLWVMQEESRPAMHAIMVENATQPLENSRLRPDGIISNRLHNNNGHPISYHGVSYYLTYANGDWELYLPVTVP
;
A
#
# COMPACT_ATOMS: atom_id res chain seq x y z
N TYR A 1 -2.97 -11.58 14.60
CA TYR A 1 -2.05 -12.03 13.53
C TYR A 1 -2.31 -13.46 13.03
N PRO A 2 -2.28 -14.53 13.85
CA PRO A 2 -2.14 -15.89 13.32
C PRO A 2 -3.35 -16.40 12.51
N GLN A 3 -4.58 -15.91 12.75
CA GLN A 3 -5.76 -16.45 12.06
C GLN A 3 -5.86 -16.01 10.58
N TYR A 4 -5.47 -14.79 10.25
CA TYR A 4 -5.53 -14.30 8.86
C TYR A 4 -4.55 -15.07 7.96
N PHE A 5 -3.31 -15.24 8.43
CA PHE A 5 -2.27 -15.99 7.71
C PHE A 5 -2.47 -17.51 7.79
N LYS A 6 -3.23 -18.03 8.76
CA LYS A 6 -3.70 -19.43 8.70
C LYS A 6 -4.62 -19.67 7.51
N ASN A 7 -5.44 -18.69 7.16
CA ASN A 7 -6.35 -18.77 6.01
C ASN A 7 -5.66 -18.34 4.69
N ASN A 8 -4.58 -17.55 4.78
CA ASN A 8 -3.83 -17.01 3.64
C ASN A 8 -2.31 -17.14 3.87
N PRO A 9 -1.75 -18.36 3.91
CA PRO A 9 -0.35 -18.57 4.29
C PRO A 9 0.63 -17.90 3.33
N ASP A 10 0.29 -17.84 2.05
CA ASP A 10 1.16 -17.25 1.02
C ASP A 10 1.37 -15.74 1.23
N LEU A 11 0.39 -15.06 1.83
CA LEU A 11 0.47 -13.62 2.12
C LEU A 11 1.41 -13.28 3.27
N GLN A 12 1.79 -14.24 4.11
CA GLN A 12 2.66 -13.96 5.25
C GLN A 12 4.00 -13.39 4.80
N SER A 13 4.63 -14.01 3.82
CA SER A 13 5.92 -13.56 3.30
C SER A 13 5.81 -12.17 2.68
N THR A 14 4.78 -11.94 1.87
CA THR A 14 4.48 -10.64 1.24
C THR A 14 4.31 -9.54 2.27
N PHE A 15 3.48 -9.75 3.29
CA PHE A 15 3.20 -8.72 4.29
C PHE A 15 4.42 -8.44 5.18
N LEU A 16 5.25 -9.45 5.46
CA LEU A 16 6.52 -9.23 6.15
C LEU A 16 7.49 -8.38 5.33
N GLN A 17 7.57 -8.59 4.02
CA GLN A 17 8.41 -7.77 3.13
C GLN A 17 7.87 -6.34 3.02
N LEU A 18 6.58 -6.17 2.79
CA LEU A 18 5.93 -4.86 2.77
C LEU A 18 6.17 -4.10 4.08
N SER A 19 5.99 -4.78 5.21
CA SER A 19 6.26 -4.24 6.55
C SER A 19 7.71 -3.78 6.71
N GLY A 20 8.67 -4.61 6.30
CA GLY A 20 10.09 -4.27 6.34
C GLY A 20 10.42 -3.03 5.51
N ILE A 21 9.80 -2.86 4.34
CA ILE A 21 10.01 -1.67 3.51
C ILE A 21 9.39 -0.44 4.17
N ILE A 22 8.15 -0.51 4.69
CA ILE A 22 7.52 0.61 5.42
C ILE A 22 8.43 1.12 6.55
N GLN A 23 8.97 0.20 7.35
CA GLN A 23 9.85 0.54 8.47
C GLN A 23 11.19 1.12 8.00
N ARG A 24 11.82 0.51 6.98
CA ARG A 24 13.10 0.96 6.44
C ARG A 24 13.02 2.36 5.83
N GLU A 25 11.96 2.64 5.07
CA GLU A 25 11.72 3.94 4.46
C GLU A 25 11.12 4.96 5.45
N GLN A 26 10.90 4.56 6.71
CA GLN A 26 10.36 5.40 7.78
C GLN A 26 9.03 6.08 7.41
N MET A 27 8.18 5.40 6.65
CA MET A 27 6.93 5.96 6.15
C MET A 27 6.04 6.39 7.32
N GLN A 28 5.51 7.60 7.23
CA GLN A 28 4.52 8.16 8.15
C GLN A 28 3.10 7.99 7.61
N THR A 29 2.95 7.92 6.29
CA THR A 29 1.67 7.81 5.61
C THR A 29 1.72 6.78 4.48
N VAL A 30 0.79 5.84 4.47
CA VAL A 30 0.69 4.79 3.44
C VAL A 30 -0.67 4.88 2.74
N GLY A 31 -0.65 4.94 1.41
CA GLY A 31 -1.84 4.84 0.57
C GLY A 31 -2.17 3.37 0.29
N LEU A 32 -3.44 3.00 0.43
CA LEU A 32 -3.93 1.65 0.21
C LEU A 32 -4.92 1.65 -0.95
N ALA A 33 -4.50 1.15 -2.10
CA ALA A 33 -5.35 0.96 -3.27
C ALA A 33 -5.74 -0.51 -3.37
N LEU A 34 -6.72 -0.91 -2.55
CA LEU A 34 -7.12 -2.32 -2.39
C LEU A 34 -8.40 -2.65 -3.17
N SER A 35 -8.55 -3.91 -3.58
CA SER A 35 -9.79 -4.48 -4.15
C SER A 35 -10.24 -5.76 -3.47
N GLY A 36 -11.53 -6.06 -3.59
CA GLY A 36 -12.15 -7.26 -3.04
C GLY A 36 -12.24 -7.23 -1.51
N ASP A 37 -12.14 -8.41 -0.89
CA ASP A 37 -12.11 -8.58 0.58
C ASP A 37 -10.70 -8.39 1.17
N ALA A 38 -9.79 -7.74 0.43
CA ALA A 38 -8.45 -7.47 0.91
C ALA A 38 -8.52 -6.49 2.09
N TRP A 39 -7.86 -6.86 3.19
CA TRP A 39 -7.98 -6.15 4.45
C TRP A 39 -6.60 -5.67 4.91
N GLU A 40 -6.51 -4.38 5.26
CA GLU A 40 -5.27 -3.75 5.72
C GLU A 40 -4.87 -4.14 7.15
N TYR A 41 -5.80 -4.69 7.93
CA TYR A 41 -5.61 -4.93 9.36
C TYR A 41 -4.36 -5.78 9.71
N PRO A 42 -4.02 -6.86 8.98
CA PRO A 42 -2.79 -7.62 9.25
C PRO A 42 -1.53 -6.78 9.05
N LEU A 43 -1.50 -5.93 8.02
CA LEU A 43 -0.37 -5.05 7.74
C LEU A 43 -0.26 -3.96 8.82
N TRP A 44 -1.39 -3.37 9.22
CA TRP A 44 -1.45 -2.39 10.30
C TRP A 44 -0.94 -2.96 11.64
N VAL A 45 -1.34 -4.19 11.99
CA VAL A 45 -0.84 -4.88 13.19
C VAL A 45 0.68 -5.11 13.14
N MET A 46 1.24 -5.39 11.96
CA MET A 46 2.70 -5.53 11.81
C MET A 46 3.46 -4.20 11.97
N GLN A 47 2.78 -3.05 11.91
CA GLN A 47 3.36 -1.71 12.09
C GLN A 47 3.19 -1.16 13.51
N GLU A 48 3.10 -2.01 14.54
CA GLU A 48 2.79 -1.56 15.91
C GLU A 48 3.77 -0.50 16.46
N GLU A 49 5.04 -0.54 16.04
CA GLU A 49 6.08 0.41 16.46
C GLU A 49 6.09 1.71 15.64
N SER A 50 5.92 1.62 14.31
CA SER A 50 5.98 2.78 13.39
C SER A 50 4.65 3.52 13.24
N ARG A 51 3.52 2.79 13.39
CA ARG A 51 2.12 3.26 13.29
C ARG A 51 1.88 4.32 12.21
N PRO A 52 2.24 4.07 10.93
CA PRO A 52 1.92 4.99 9.87
C PRO A 52 0.41 5.16 9.72
N ALA A 53 -0.01 6.36 9.34
CA ALA A 53 -1.38 6.61 8.95
C ALA A 53 -1.67 5.88 7.63
N MET A 54 -2.60 4.92 7.66
CA MET A 54 -3.02 4.16 6.48
C MET A 54 -4.33 4.72 5.93
N HIS A 55 -4.33 5.07 4.65
CA HIS A 55 -5.47 5.70 3.98
C HIS A 55 -5.89 4.90 2.76
N ALA A 56 -7.17 4.54 2.67
CA ALA A 56 -7.74 4.04 1.43
C ALA A 56 -7.68 5.13 0.36
N ILE A 57 -7.11 4.82 -0.80
CA ILE A 57 -6.99 5.74 -1.94
C ILE A 57 -7.49 5.08 -3.22
N MET A 58 -7.84 5.90 -4.22
CA MET A 58 -8.35 5.48 -5.52
C MET A 58 -9.57 4.55 -5.40
N VAL A 59 -10.42 4.77 -4.39
CA VAL A 59 -11.59 3.92 -4.14
C VAL A 59 -12.65 4.17 -5.21
N GLU A 60 -13.00 3.13 -5.96
CA GLU A 60 -14.02 3.19 -7.02
C GLU A 60 -15.39 2.89 -6.42
N ASN A 61 -15.98 3.85 -5.70
CA ASN A 61 -17.38 3.78 -5.27
C ASN A 61 -18.20 4.91 -5.90
N ALA A 62 -19.48 4.62 -6.20
CA ALA A 62 -20.43 5.59 -6.78
C ALA A 62 -20.62 6.86 -5.90
N THR A 63 -20.26 6.79 -4.62
CA THR A 63 -20.12 7.94 -3.73
C THR A 63 -18.65 8.29 -3.59
N GLN A 64 -18.18 9.12 -4.53
CA GLN A 64 -16.82 9.62 -4.66
C GLN A 64 -16.30 10.67 -3.62
N PRO A 65 -17.01 11.17 -2.57
CA PRO A 65 -16.65 12.50 -2.04
C PRO A 65 -15.65 12.54 -0.87
N LEU A 66 -14.91 11.48 -0.53
CA LEU A 66 -14.12 11.45 0.73
C LEU A 66 -12.61 11.25 0.56
N GLU A 67 -12.07 11.31 -0.65
CA GLU A 67 -10.62 11.27 -0.82
C GLU A 67 -10.01 12.65 -0.53
N ASN A 68 -9.11 12.70 0.46
CA ASN A 68 -8.42 13.94 0.81
C ASN A 68 -7.48 14.35 -0.33
N SER A 69 -7.87 15.36 -1.11
CA SER A 69 -7.12 15.88 -2.26
C SER A 69 -5.69 16.35 -1.93
N ARG A 70 -5.38 16.58 -0.64
CA ARG A 70 -4.04 16.97 -0.17
C ARG A 70 -3.19 15.79 0.30
N LEU A 71 -3.77 14.60 0.41
CA LEU A 71 -3.03 13.41 0.80
C LEU A 71 -1.98 13.09 -0.26
N ARG A 72 -0.72 12.96 0.18
CA ARG A 72 0.43 12.47 -0.57
C ARG A 72 1.10 11.42 0.31
N PRO A 73 0.77 10.13 0.15
CA PRO A 73 1.38 9.10 0.98
C PRO A 73 2.87 8.95 0.62
N ASP A 74 3.67 8.46 1.57
CA ASP A 74 5.09 8.16 1.38
C ASP A 74 5.29 6.92 0.50
N GLY A 75 4.30 6.03 0.49
CA GLY A 75 4.23 4.89 -0.41
C GLY A 75 2.79 4.45 -0.67
N ILE A 76 2.58 3.77 -1.79
CA ILE A 76 1.28 3.20 -2.16
C ILE A 76 1.42 1.69 -2.20
N ILE A 77 0.61 0.99 -1.40
CA ILE A 77 0.45 -0.46 -1.49
C ILE A 77 -0.83 -0.74 -2.25
N SER A 78 -0.75 -1.68 -3.19
CA SER A 78 -1.91 -2.09 -3.96
C SER A 78 -1.93 -3.59 -4.19
N ASN A 79 -3.13 -4.16 -4.18
CA ASN A 79 -3.39 -5.48 -4.75
C ASN A 79 -4.29 -5.42 -6.00
N ARG A 80 -4.49 -4.21 -6.53
CA ARG A 80 -5.45 -3.90 -7.60
C ARG A 80 -4.76 -3.26 -8.80
N LEU A 81 -3.82 -2.36 -8.52
CA LEU A 81 -3.13 -1.56 -9.52
C LEU A 81 -2.01 -2.37 -10.16
N HIS A 82 -2.31 -3.54 -10.72
CA HIS A 82 -1.30 -4.40 -11.33
C HIS A 82 -0.48 -3.64 -12.36
N ASN A 83 0.84 -3.79 -12.23
CA ASN A 83 1.90 -3.27 -13.09
C ASN A 83 1.37 -2.78 -14.45
N ASN A 84 1.12 -1.47 -14.53
CA ASN A 84 0.57 -0.80 -15.70
C ASN A 84 1.66 -0.70 -16.79
N ASN A 85 2.16 -1.84 -17.28
CA ASN A 85 3.28 -1.96 -18.22
C ASN A 85 4.54 -1.18 -17.80
N GLY A 86 4.83 -1.11 -16.50
CA GLY A 86 5.97 -0.38 -15.93
C GLY A 86 5.77 1.13 -15.83
N HIS A 87 4.57 1.65 -16.13
CA HIS A 87 4.28 3.06 -15.96
C HIS A 87 4.09 3.40 -14.47
N PRO A 88 4.60 4.56 -14.02
CA PRO A 88 4.37 5.03 -12.67
C PRO A 88 2.88 5.32 -12.45
N ILE A 89 2.45 5.12 -11.21
CA ILE A 89 1.13 5.53 -10.75
C ILE A 89 1.18 7.03 -10.46
N SER A 90 0.30 7.80 -11.08
CA SER A 90 0.12 9.22 -10.75
C SER A 90 -0.98 9.38 -9.72
N TYR A 91 -0.65 9.86 -8.52
CA TYR A 91 -1.61 10.18 -7.47
C TYR A 91 -1.45 11.62 -7.02
N HIS A 92 -2.49 12.42 -7.26
CA HIS A 92 -2.53 13.84 -6.97
C HIS A 92 -1.28 14.64 -7.41
N GLY A 93 -0.72 14.34 -8.58
CA GLY A 93 0.44 15.05 -9.15
C GLY A 93 1.81 14.57 -8.65
N VAL A 94 1.86 13.49 -7.85
CA VAL A 94 3.10 12.77 -7.52
C VAL A 94 3.13 11.45 -8.29
N SER A 95 4.28 11.13 -8.88
CA SER A 95 4.50 9.86 -9.59
C SER A 95 5.16 8.85 -8.66
N TYR A 96 4.54 7.69 -8.54
CA TYR A 96 4.98 6.56 -7.71
C TYR A 96 5.42 5.40 -8.60
N TYR A 97 6.61 4.88 -8.36
CA TYR A 97 7.27 3.86 -9.17
C TYR A 97 7.28 2.54 -8.43
N LEU A 98 7.08 1.46 -9.18
CA LEU A 98 7.05 0.10 -8.63
C LEU A 98 8.42 -0.24 -8.03
N THR A 99 8.44 -0.53 -6.72
CA THR A 99 9.66 -0.90 -5.97
C THR A 99 9.62 -2.34 -5.50
N TYR A 100 8.42 -2.91 -5.33
CA TYR A 100 8.24 -4.30 -4.92
C TYR A 100 6.96 -4.87 -5.53
N ALA A 101 7.02 -6.14 -5.94
CA ALA A 101 5.88 -6.90 -6.43
C ALA A 101 6.01 -8.36 -5.98
N ASN A 102 4.94 -8.95 -5.47
CA ASN A 102 4.84 -10.37 -5.17
C ASN A 102 3.38 -10.87 -5.25
N GLY A 103 3.11 -11.71 -6.23
CA GLY A 103 1.74 -12.11 -6.57
C GLY A 103 0.91 -10.88 -6.93
N ASP A 104 -0.25 -10.75 -6.30
CA ASP A 104 -1.15 -9.62 -6.54
C ASP A 104 -0.69 -8.32 -5.88
N TRP A 105 0.25 -8.39 -4.92
CA TRP A 105 0.62 -7.25 -4.08
C TRP A 105 1.84 -6.51 -4.59
N GLU A 106 1.73 -5.19 -4.61
CA GLU A 106 2.74 -4.28 -5.11
C GLU A 106 2.92 -3.10 -4.16
N LEU A 107 4.14 -2.55 -4.12
CA LEU A 107 4.46 -1.31 -3.42
C LEU A 107 5.14 -0.35 -4.38
N TYR A 108 4.68 0.89 -4.32
CA TYR A 108 5.15 1.99 -5.13
C TYR A 108 5.67 3.13 -4.25
N LEU A 109 6.83 3.69 -4.60
CA LEU A 109 7.45 4.81 -3.89
C LEU A 109 7.60 6.02 -4.82
N PRO A 110 7.49 7.26 -4.30
CA PRO A 110 7.80 8.43 -5.09
C PRO A 110 9.30 8.47 -5.42
N VAL A 111 9.68 9.11 -6.52
CA VAL A 111 11.10 9.42 -6.76
C VAL A 111 11.54 10.41 -5.69
N THR A 112 12.38 9.95 -4.77
CA THR A 112 13.17 10.81 -3.91
C THR A 112 14.24 11.46 -4.78
N VAL A 113 14.12 12.76 -5.02
CA VAL A 113 15.25 13.53 -5.54
C VAL A 113 16.26 13.59 -4.39
N PRO A 114 17.50 13.10 -4.57
CA PRO A 114 18.52 13.12 -3.53
C PRO A 114 18.92 14.55 -3.12
#